data_AF-A0A3B9J9M1-F1
#
_entry.id   AF-A0A3B9J9M1-F1
#
_cell.length_a   1.000
_cell.length_b   1.000
_cell.length_c   1.000
_cell.angle_alpha   90.00
_cell.angle_beta   90.00
_cell.angle_gamma   90.00
#
_symmetry.space_group_name_H-M   'P 1'
#
loop_
_entity.id
_entity.type
_entity.pdbx_description
1 polymer ?
#
loop_
_entity_poly.entity_id
_entity_poly.type
_entity_poly.pdbx_seq_one_letter_code
_entity_poly.pdbx_strand_id
1 'polypeptide(L)'
;MSTRTKLWPWSAAPASAVDFETLYREQLPRVYNFFRYRFGDDALAEDLTATTFEKAWQKRERYRRDLAAFSTWLFTIARRVA
;
A
#
# COMPACT_ATOMS: atom_id res chain seq x y z
N MET A 1 -31.05 37.00 25.77
CA MET A 1 -29.76 36.73 25.10
C MET A 1 -29.39 35.28 25.36
N SER A 2 -29.79 34.36 24.48
CA SER A 2 -29.50 32.93 24.59
C SER A 2 -28.43 32.60 23.56
N THR A 3 -27.18 32.43 24.00
CA THR A 3 -26.10 31.97 23.13
C THR A 3 -26.19 30.46 22.96
N ARG A 4 -26.42 30.07 21.71
CA ARG A 4 -26.56 28.73 21.18
C ARG A 4 -25.16 28.16 20.87
N THR A 5 -24.88 26.96 21.38
CA THR A 5 -24.12 25.87 20.72
C THR A 5 -22.68 26.14 20.28
N LYS A 6 -21.74 25.31 20.77
CA LYS A 6 -21.12 24.23 19.97
C LYS A 6 -20.24 23.36 20.85
N LEU A 7 -20.74 22.15 21.13
CA LEU A 7 -19.94 20.99 21.50
C LEU A 7 -18.93 20.78 20.37
N TRP A 8 -17.65 21.00 20.65
CA TRP A 8 -16.58 20.53 19.77
C TRP A 8 -16.51 19.00 19.93
N PRO A 9 -16.64 18.22 18.85
CA PRO A 9 -16.45 16.78 18.94
C PRO A 9 -14.98 16.53 19.25
N TRP A 10 -14.72 15.65 20.20
CA TRP A 10 -13.43 14.99 20.41
C TRP A 10 -12.68 14.83 19.08
N SER A 11 -11.42 15.26 19.06
CA SER A 11 -10.53 15.09 17.91
C SER A 11 -10.53 13.60 17.55
N ALA A 12 -11.07 13.25 16.38
CA ALA A 12 -10.95 11.91 15.87
C ALA A 12 -9.45 11.61 15.76
N ALA A 13 -8.99 10.58 16.47
CA ALA A 13 -7.63 10.09 16.36
C ALA A 13 -7.26 9.98 14.87
N PRO A 14 -6.02 10.32 14.45
CA PRO A 14 -5.63 10.19 13.05
C PRO A 14 -5.99 8.77 12.63
N ALA A 15 -6.78 8.65 11.55
CA ALA A 15 -7.19 7.36 11.00
C ALA A 15 -5.93 6.49 10.92
N SER A 16 -5.90 5.44 11.77
CA SER A 16 -4.77 4.53 12.02
C SER A 16 -3.76 4.53 10.87
N ALA A 17 -2.57 5.08 11.08
CA ALA A 17 -1.50 5.05 10.10
C ALA A 17 -1.35 3.62 9.58
N VAL A 18 -1.37 3.44 8.26
CA VAL A 18 -1.21 2.13 7.64
C VAL A 18 0.18 1.61 8.01
N ASP A 19 0.25 0.46 8.67
CA ASP A 19 1.52 -0.19 8.99
C ASP A 19 2.12 -0.80 7.73
N PHE A 20 2.95 -0.01 7.07
CA PHE A 20 3.57 -0.37 5.80
C PHE A 20 4.62 -1.46 5.96
N GLU A 21 5.27 -1.56 7.13
CA GLU A 21 6.29 -2.58 7.41
C GLU A 21 5.63 -3.97 7.50
N THR A 22 4.52 -4.07 8.22
CA THR A 22 3.75 -5.33 8.30
C THR A 22 3.24 -5.73 6.92
N LEU A 23 2.66 -4.78 6.17
CA LEU A 23 2.19 -5.05 4.80
C LEU A 23 3.32 -5.45 3.85
N TYR A 24 4.49 -4.84 3.97
CA TYR A 24 5.67 -5.20 3.19
C TYR A 24 6.03 -6.67 3.41
N ARG A 25 6.19 -7.09 4.67
CA ARG A 25 6.54 -8.47 5.03
C ARG A 25 5.53 -9.48 4.53
N GLU A 26 4.24 -9.17 4.64
CA GLU A 26 3.16 -10.04 4.15
C GLU A 26 3.12 -10.15 2.62
N GLN A 27 3.35 -9.04 1.90
CA GLN A 27 3.19 -9.02 0.46
C GLN A 27 4.46 -9.40 -0.31
N LEU A 28 5.65 -9.26 0.28
CA LEU A 28 6.94 -9.55 -0.36
C LEU A 28 6.97 -10.92 -1.07
N PRO A 29 6.68 -12.06 -0.40
CA PRO A 29 6.72 -13.36 -1.07
C PRO A 29 5.68 -13.48 -2.19
N ARG A 30 4.56 -12.76 -2.10
CA ARG A 30 3.48 -12.81 -3.10
C ARG A 30 3.85 -12.05 -4.37
N VAL A 31 4.47 -10.88 -4.23
CA VAL A 31 4.95 -10.09 -5.37
C VAL A 31 6.11 -10.79 -6.07
N TYR A 32 7.06 -11.31 -5.29
CA TYR A 32 8.16 -12.12 -5.83
C TYR A 32 7.65 -13.32 -6.63
N ASN A 33 6.76 -14.12 -6.04
CA ASN A 33 6.21 -15.29 -6.73
C ASN A 33 5.38 -14.90 -7.97
N PHE A 34 4.69 -13.76 -7.96
CA PHE A 34 3.97 -13.27 -9.14
C PHE A 34 4.91 -13.06 -10.34
N PHE A 35 6.07 -12.42 -10.14
CA PHE A 35 7.05 -12.24 -11.20
C PHE A 35 7.77 -13.53 -11.55
N ARG A 36 8.16 -14.32 -10.54
CA ARG A 36 8.80 -15.63 -10.73
C ARG A 36 7.96 -16.55 -11.61
N TYR A 37 6.66 -16.68 -11.33
CA TYR A 37 5.76 -17.50 -12.15
C TYR A 37 5.51 -16.93 -13.55
N ARG A 38 5.64 -15.61 -13.73
CA ARG A 38 5.40 -14.96 -15.02
C ARG A 38 6.60 -15.04 -15.97
N PHE A 39 7.82 -14.95 -15.43
CA PHE A 39 9.04 -14.81 -16.23
C PHE A 39 10.01 -15.97 -16.10
N GLY A 40 9.95 -16.77 -15.03
CA GLY A 40 10.85 -17.91 -14.82
C GLY A 40 12.30 -17.54 -14.57
N ASP A 41 12.61 -16.26 -14.36
CA ASP A 41 13.93 -15.72 -14.06
C ASP A 41 13.93 -15.12 -12.65
N ASP A 42 14.76 -15.67 -11.78
CA ASP A 42 14.82 -15.31 -10.37
C ASP A 42 15.40 -13.90 -10.17
N ALA A 43 16.43 -13.53 -10.94
CA ALA A 43 17.05 -12.20 -10.83
C ALA A 43 16.10 -11.11 -11.32
N LEU A 44 15.43 -11.34 -12.46
CA LEU A 44 14.41 -10.43 -12.96
C LEU A 44 13.23 -10.31 -11.98
N ALA A 45 12.83 -11.41 -11.33
CA ALA A 45 11.78 -11.39 -10.33
C ALA A 45 12.16 -10.56 -9.08
N GLU A 46 13.41 -10.65 -8.63
CA GLU A 46 13.94 -9.82 -7.54
C GLU A 46 13.91 -8.33 -7.90
N ASP A 47 14.43 -7.96 -9.07
CA ASP A 47 14.49 -6.58 -9.56
C ASP A 47 13.09 -5.96 -9.71
N LEU A 48 12.14 -6.69 -10.30
CA LEU A 48 10.77 -6.21 -10.47
C LEU A 48 10.04 -6.12 -9.12
N THR A 49 10.35 -7.00 -8.17
CA THR A 49 9.83 -6.94 -6.80
C THR A 49 10.33 -5.68 -6.10
N ALA A 50 11.64 -5.42 -6.13
CA ALA A 50 12.24 -4.21 -5.56
C ALA A 50 11.63 -2.95 -6.18
N THR A 51 11.54 -2.90 -7.51
CA THR A 51 10.94 -1.77 -8.26
C THR A 51 9.46 -1.55 -7.88
N THR A 52 8.70 -2.63 -7.65
CA THR A 52 7.31 -2.55 -7.22
C THR A 52 7.18 -1.88 -5.85
N PHE A 53 7.97 -2.34 -4.88
CA PHE A 53 7.93 -1.79 -3.52
C PHE A 53 8.51 -0.38 -3.43
N GLU A 54 9.53 -0.05 -4.21
CA GLU A 54 10.05 1.32 -4.33
C GLU A 54 8.93 2.28 -4.80
N LYS A 55 8.23 1.93 -5.89
CA LYS A 55 7.11 2.74 -6.41
C LYS A 55 5.93 2.79 -5.42
N ALA A 56 5.68 1.71 -4.69
CA ALA A 56 4.66 1.69 -3.65
C ALA A 56 5.04 2.65 -2.50
N TRP A 57 6.30 2.61 -2.03
CA TRP A 57 6.80 3.49 -0.99
C TRP A 57 6.70 4.97 -1.37
N GLN A 58 7.09 5.33 -2.60
CA GLN A 58 6.96 6.69 -3.13
C GLN A 58 5.51 7.18 -3.18
N LYS A 59 4.53 6.27 -3.35
CA LYS A 59 3.11 6.59 -3.50
C LYS A 59 2.28 6.30 -2.26
N ARG A 60 2.88 5.83 -1.16
CA ARG A 60 2.16 5.35 0.04
C ARG A 60 1.22 6.40 0.65
N GLU A 61 1.60 7.68 0.63
CA GLU A 61 0.78 8.78 1.15
C GLU A 61 -0.51 9.01 0.32
N ARG A 62 -0.55 8.50 -0.92
CA ARG A 62 -1.73 8.56 -1.81
C ARG A 62 -2.57 7.28 -1.76
N TYR A 63 -2.12 6.26 -1.03
CA TYR A 63 -2.90 5.03 -0.88
C TYR A 63 -4.15 5.30 -0.06
N ARG A 64 -5.29 4.85 -0.59
CA ARG A 64 -6.61 5.03 -0.01
C ARG A 64 -7.24 3.68 0.27
N ARG A 65 -7.20 3.28 1.54
CA ARG A 65 -7.75 1.99 2.02
C ARG A 65 -9.24 1.82 1.78
N ASP A 66 -9.96 2.93 1.60
CA ASP A 66 -11.40 2.95 1.34
C ASP A 66 -11.75 2.63 -0.11
N LEU A 67 -10.80 2.79 -1.05
CA LEU A 67 -11.00 2.48 -2.47
C LEU A 67 -10.58 1.06 -2.84
N ALA A 68 -9.53 0.53 -2.22
CA ALA A 68 -9.02 -0.81 -2.49
C ALA A 68 -8.18 -1.35 -1.32
N ALA A 69 -8.12 -2.67 -1.21
CA ALA A 69 -7.14 -3.34 -0.37
C ALA A 69 -5.71 -3.04 -0.85
N PHE A 70 -4.76 -3.06 0.09
CA PHE A 70 -3.36 -2.77 -0.20
C PHE A 70 -2.78 -3.70 -1.26
N SER A 71 -3.09 -4.99 -1.18
CA SER A 71 -2.68 -6.00 -2.17
C SER A 71 -3.17 -5.66 -3.57
N THR A 72 -4.44 -5.28 -3.74
CA THR A 72 -5.00 -4.87 -5.05
C THR A 72 -4.25 -3.68 -5.63
N TRP A 73 -3.99 -2.67 -4.81
CA TRP A 73 -3.21 -1.50 -5.22
C TRP A 73 -1.76 -1.85 -5.57
N LEU A 74 -1.10 -2.67 -4.74
CA LEU A 74 0.28 -3.11 -4.95
C LEU A 74 0.43 -3.94 -6.24
N PHE A 75 -0.48 -4.89 -6.49
CA PHE A 75 -0.47 -5.69 -7.72
C PHE A 75 -0.87 -4.88 -8.96
N THR A 76 -1.50 -3.71 -8.80
CA THR A 76 -1.67 -2.76 -9.91
C THR A 76 -0.34 -2.09 -10.27
N ILE A 77 0.51 -1.80 -9.27
CA ILE A 77 1.87 -1.31 -9.50
C ILE A 77 2.71 -2.42 -10.14
N ALA A 78 2.67 -3.64 -9.60
CA ALA A 78 3.42 -4.79 -10.12
C ALA A 78 3.15 -5.05 -11.62
N ARG A 79 1.88 -4.99 -12.03
CA ARG A 79 1.49 -5.16 -13.43
C ARG A 79 1.94 -4.02 -14.36
N ARG A 80 2.29 -2.85 -13.83
CA ARG A 80 2.76 -1.69 -14.60
C ARG A 80 4.28 -1.64 -14.74
N VAL A 81 5.02 -2.40 -13.92
CA VAL A 81 6.48 -2.47 -13.98
C VAL A 81 6.98 -3.66 -14.80
N ALA A 82 6.20 -4.74 -14.87
CA ALA A 82 6.37 -5.82 -15.84
C ALA A 82 6.00 -5.37 -17.25
#